data_AF-A0A1G4Y544-F1
#
_entry.id   AF-A0A1G4Y544-F1
#
_cell.length_a   1.000
_cell.length_b   1.000
_cell.length_c   1.000
_cell.angle_alpha   90.00
_cell.angle_beta   90.00
_cell.angle_gamma   90.00
#
_symmetry.space_group_name_H-M   'P 1'
#
loop_
_entity.id
_entity.type
_entity.pdbx_description
1 polymer ?
#
loop_
_entity_poly.entity_id
_entity_poly.type
_entity_poly.pdbx_seq_one_letter_code
_entity_poly.pdbx_strand_id
1 'polypeptide(L)'
;MNVRLNGLISKLVSYHYTLNGRPLRRYPMEQQAQIITDWHILHTYGYIAWCTLRERGDITLDGDISENVIRPQYQKTLQNFPWC
;
A
#
# COMPACT_ATOMS: atom_id res chain seq x y z
N MET A 1 17.96 -6.58 -34.97
CA MET A 1 17.33 -5.32 -34.53
C MET A 1 15.84 -5.38 -34.81
N ASN A 2 14.90 -4.94 -33.99
CA ASN A 2 14.79 -4.72 -32.55
C ASN A 2 13.27 -4.57 -32.30
N VAL A 3 12.60 -5.61 -31.85
CA VAL A 3 11.19 -5.50 -31.42
C VAL A 3 10.95 -6.32 -30.17
N ARG A 4 11.27 -5.76 -29.00
CA ARG A 4 10.68 -6.18 -27.73
C ARG A 4 10.27 -4.95 -26.95
N LEU A 5 9.16 -4.38 -27.39
CA LEU A 5 8.38 -3.40 -26.64
C LEU A 5 7.68 -4.12 -25.46
N ASN A 6 8.44 -4.62 -24.49
CA ASN A 6 7.90 -5.16 -23.23
C ASN A 6 7.57 -4.02 -22.23
N GLY A 7 7.10 -2.87 -22.74
CA GLY A 7 6.84 -1.67 -21.95
C GLY A 7 5.36 -1.37 -21.69
N LEU A 8 4.44 -2.25 -22.08
CA LEU A 8 2.99 -1.99 -22.06
C LEU A 8 2.16 -3.04 -21.29
N ILE A 9 2.75 -3.76 -20.34
CA ILE A 9 2.00 -4.58 -19.37
C ILE A 9 1.83 -3.84 -18.02
N SER A 10 2.37 -2.62 -17.88
CA SER A 10 2.29 -1.84 -16.64
C SER A 10 0.97 -1.09 -16.41
N LYS A 11 -0.09 -1.31 -17.21
CA LYS A 11 -1.33 -0.51 -17.14
C LYS A 11 -2.57 -1.26 -16.65
N LEU A 12 -2.38 -2.40 -15.99
CA LEU A 12 -3.46 -3.05 -15.23
C LEU A 12 -2.90 -3.89 -14.08
N VAL A 13 -1.81 -3.45 -13.44
CA VAL A 13 -1.49 -4.03 -12.14
C VAL A 13 -2.56 -3.49 -11.19
N SER A 14 -3.43 -4.37 -10.70
CA SER A 14 -4.35 -4.02 -9.63
C SER A 14 -3.49 -3.62 -8.43
N TYR A 15 -3.31 -2.31 -8.23
CA TYR A 15 -2.68 -1.75 -7.04
C TYR A 15 -3.48 -2.07 -5.77
N HIS A 16 -4.66 -2.68 -5.91
CA HIS A 16 -5.44 -3.20 -4.80
C HIS A 16 -4.63 -4.12 -3.90
N TYR A 17 -4.54 -3.74 -2.63
CA TYR A 17 -3.91 -4.55 -1.60
C TYR A 17 -4.84 -4.64 -0.39
N THR A 18 -4.74 -5.77 0.32
CA THR A 18 -5.54 -6.04 1.51
C THR A 18 -4.60 -6.26 2.69
N LEU A 19 -4.80 -5.50 3.77
CA LEU A 19 -4.00 -5.64 4.98
C LEU A 19 -4.52 -6.79 5.86
N ASN A 20 -4.29 -8.02 5.40
CA ASN A 20 -4.70 -9.23 6.12
C ASN A 20 -3.73 -9.64 7.25
N GLY A 21 -3.02 -8.68 7.85
CA GLY A 21 -2.00 -8.94 8.89
C GLY A 21 -0.80 -9.77 8.41
N ARG A 22 -0.55 -9.81 7.10
CA ARG A 22 0.61 -10.46 6.50
C ARG A 22 1.82 -9.51 6.58
N PRO A 23 3.04 -10.03 6.74
CA PRO A 23 4.24 -9.18 6.79
C PRO A 23 4.52 -8.53 5.42
N LEU A 24 5.13 -7.34 5.44
CA LEU A 24 5.44 -6.55 4.24
C LEU A 24 6.15 -7.36 3.13
N ARG A 25 7.05 -8.28 3.49
CA ARG A 25 7.79 -9.16 2.55
C ARG A 25 6.90 -10.04 1.67
N ARG A 26 5.65 -10.32 2.07
CA ARG A 26 4.72 -11.14 1.28
C ARG A 26 4.03 -10.36 0.16
N TYR A 27 4.16 -9.04 0.15
CA TYR A 27 3.64 -8.20 -0.93
C TYR A 27 4.71 -8.01 -2.02
N PRO A 28 4.33 -7.84 -3.29
CA PRO A 28 5.26 -7.45 -4.36
C PRO A 28 5.87 -6.07 -4.06
N MET A 29 7.08 -5.80 -4.59
CA MET A 29 7.84 -4.59 -4.25
C MET A 29 7.07 -3.28 -4.48
N GLU A 30 6.25 -3.21 -5.53
CA GLU A 30 5.41 -2.04 -5.82
C GLU A 30 4.37 -1.80 -4.71
N GLN A 31 3.69 -2.86 -4.24
CA GLN A 31 2.75 -2.76 -3.13
C GLN A 31 3.47 -2.50 -1.80
N GLN A 32 4.69 -3.00 -1.62
CA GLN A 32 5.48 -2.68 -0.42
C GLN A 32 5.75 -1.17 -0.34
N ALA A 33 6.18 -0.56 -1.44
CA ALA A 33 6.41 0.88 -1.50
C ALA A 33 5.12 1.67 -1.21
N GLN A 34 4.00 1.26 -1.84
CA GLN A 34 2.71 1.90 -1.61
C GLN A 34 2.23 1.78 -0.15
N ILE A 35 2.34 0.60 0.46
CA ILE A 35 1.98 0.37 1.87
C ILE A 35 2.82 1.27 2.80
N ILE A 36 4.12 1.43 2.53
CA ILE A 36 5.00 2.31 3.31
C ILE A 36 4.57 3.78 3.14
N THR A 37 4.31 4.21 1.91
CA THR A 37 3.85 5.58 1.61
C THR A 37 2.52 5.88 2.31
N ASP A 38 1.55 4.98 2.20
CA ASP A 38 0.23 5.15 2.80
C ASP A 38 0.30 5.19 4.33
N TRP A 39 1.14 4.34 4.94
CA TRP A 39 1.41 4.40 6.38
C TRP A 39 2.10 5.71 6.78
N HIS A 40 3.08 6.17 6.01
CA HIS A 40 3.76 7.44 6.29
C HIS A 40 2.78 8.62 6.20
N ILE A 41 1.88 8.61 5.22
CA ILE A 41 0.84 9.64 5.08
C ILE A 41 -0.11 9.58 6.27
N LEU A 42 -0.58 8.38 6.63
CA LEU A 42 -1.47 8.17 7.78
C LEU A 42 -0.80 8.63 9.09
N HIS A 43 0.50 8.41 9.24
CA HIS A 43 1.26 8.77 10.44
C HIS A 43 1.58 10.27 10.50
N THR A 44 1.97 10.88 9.37
CA THR A 44 2.44 12.27 9.29
C THR A 44 1.30 13.27 9.13
N TYR A 45 0.32 12.98 8.27
CA TYR A 45 -0.80 13.87 7.96
C TYR A 45 -2.10 13.47 8.65
N GLY A 46 -2.19 12.24 9.16
CA GLY A 46 -3.36 11.72 9.87
C GLY A 46 -4.40 11.06 8.97
N TYR A 47 -5.44 10.52 9.61
CA TYR A 47 -6.48 9.72 8.95
C TYR A 47 -7.31 10.50 7.94
N ILE A 48 -7.59 11.79 8.20
CA ILE A 48 -8.38 12.62 7.29
C ILE A 48 -7.67 12.79 5.93
N ALA A 49 -6.37 13.08 5.93
CA ALA A 49 -5.58 13.21 4.71
C ALA A 49 -5.49 11.89 3.94
N TRP A 50 -5.31 10.78 4.67
CA TRP A 50 -5.33 9.43 4.10
C TRP A 50 -6.70 9.14 3.43
N CYS A 51 -7.80 9.50 4.06
CA CYS A 51 -9.15 9.31 3.51
C CYS A 51 -9.35 10.12 2.22
N THR A 52 -8.90 11.38 2.19
CA THR A 52 -8.96 12.22 0.97
C THR A 52 -8.19 11.61 -0.20
N LEU A 53 -7.00 11.04 0.06
CA LEU A 53 -6.20 10.38 -0.97
C LEU A 53 -6.82 9.06 -1.44
N ARG A 54 -7.50 8.35 -0.54
CA ARG A 54 -8.30 7.19 -0.91
C ARG A 54 -9.48 7.56 -1.78
N GLU A 55 -10.23 8.60 -1.44
CA GLU A 55 -11.35 9.09 -2.26
C GLU A 55 -10.89 9.52 -3.66
N ARG A 56 -9.67 10.04 -3.76
CA ARG A 56 -9.02 10.38 -5.04
C ARG A 56 -8.60 9.15 -5.85
N GLY A 57 -8.52 7.98 -5.23
CA GLY A 57 -8.08 6.72 -5.85
C GLY A 57 -6.57 6.49 -5.80
N ASP A 58 -5.81 7.30 -5.07
CA ASP A 58 -4.37 7.10 -4.85
C ASP A 58 -4.10 5.93 -3.89
N ILE A 59 -5.03 5.70 -2.96
CA ILE A 59 -4.96 4.60 -1.99
C ILE A 59 -5.93 3.49 -2.41
N THR A 60 -5.36 2.36 -2.75
CA THR A 60 -6.09 1.18 -3.25
C THR A 60 -6.28 0.12 -2.16
N LEU A 61 -6.25 0.52 -0.88
CA LEU A 61 -6.56 -0.36 0.25
C LEU A 61 -8.00 -0.88 0.13
N ASP A 62 -8.12 -2.19 0.03
CA ASP A 62 -9.40 -2.92 0.07
C ASP A 62 -9.62 -3.55 1.45
N GLY A 63 -10.86 -3.56 1.92
CA GLY A 63 -11.25 -4.07 3.23
C GLY A 63 -11.72 -3.00 4.23
N ASP A 64 -11.51 -3.26 5.51
CA ASP A 64 -11.94 -2.36 6.59
C ASP A 64 -11.02 -1.13 6.66
N ILE A 65 -11.61 0.04 6.41
CA ILE A 65 -10.90 1.32 6.34
C ILE A 65 -10.98 2.11 7.64
N SER A 66 -11.60 1.57 8.69
CA SER A 66 -11.75 2.27 9.95
C SER A 66 -10.37 2.59 10.52
N GLU A 67 -10.17 3.82 10.99
CA GLU A 67 -8.88 4.27 11.55
C GLU A 67 -8.34 3.31 12.63
N ASN A 68 -9.24 2.82 13.49
CA ASN A 68 -8.93 1.89 14.57
C ASN A 68 -8.49 0.49 14.08
N VAL A 69 -8.78 0.15 12.82
CA VAL A 69 -8.43 -1.13 12.20
C VAL A 69 -7.19 -0.99 11.32
N ILE A 70 -7.12 0.04 10.48
CA ILE A 70 -5.98 0.22 9.57
C ILE A 70 -4.68 0.54 10.31
N ARG A 71 -4.73 1.32 11.40
CA ARG A 71 -3.54 1.69 12.17
C ARG A 71 -2.82 0.45 12.75
N PRO A 72 -3.48 -0.45 13.50
CA PRO A 72 -2.83 -1.67 13.97
C PRO A 72 -2.49 -2.63 12.82
N GLN A 73 -3.23 -2.62 11.71
CA GLN A 73 -2.91 -3.45 10.54
C GLN A 73 -1.62 -3.02 9.84
N TYR A 74 -1.43 -1.71 9.58
CA TYR A 74 -0.17 -1.20 9.05
C TYR A 74 0.96 -1.44 10.03
N GLN A 75 0.74 -1.17 11.33
CA GLN A 75 1.75 -1.44 12.36
C GLN A 75 2.15 -2.92 12.39
N LYS A 76 1.21 -3.86 12.29
CA LYS A 76 1.48 -5.31 12.23
C LYS A 76 2.21 -5.71 10.95
N THR A 77 1.86 -5.09 9.82
CA THR A 77 2.49 -5.34 8.52
C THR A 77 3.93 -4.84 8.48
N LEU A 78 4.18 -3.68 9.11
CA LEU A 78 5.48 -3.01 9.22
C LEU A 78 6.27 -3.39 10.49
N GLN A 79 5.72 -4.21 11.38
CA GLN A 79 6.32 -4.53 12.69
C GLN A 79 7.74 -5.10 12.59
N ASN A 80 8.05 -5.76 11.48
CA ASN A 80 9.35 -6.39 11.22
C ASN A 80 10.23 -5.56 10.25
N PHE A 81 9.90 -4.29 10.04
CA PHE A 81 10.61 -3.37 9.16
C PHE A 81 11.24 -2.21 9.96
N PRO A 82 12.52 -1.84 9.74
CA PRO A 82 13.52 -2.55 8.93
C PRO A 82 13.96 -3.86 9.60
N TRP A 83 14.23 -4.88 8.79
CA TRP A 83 14.61 -6.21 9.26
C TRP A 83 15.96 -6.13 9.98
N CYS A 84 15.96 -6.26 11.30
CA CYS A 84 17.16 -6.49 12.12
C CYS A 84 17.22 -7.95 12.56
#